data_AF-A0A2A5FIN1-F1
#
_entry.id   AF-A0A2A5FIN1-F1
#
_cell.length_a   1.000
_cell.length_b   1.000
_cell.length_c   1.000
_cell.angle_alpha   90.00
_cell.angle_beta   90.00
_cell.angle_gamma   90.00
#
_symmetry.space_group_name_H-M   'P 1'
#
loop_
_entity.id
_entity.type
_entity.pdbx_description
1 polymer ?
#
loop_
_entity_poly.entity_id
_entity_poly.type
_entity_poly.pdbx_seq_one_letter_code
_entity_poly.pdbx_strand_id
1 'polypeptide(L)'
;MKLITTLAFALLTFILIPSTLQGQALCPSPYDGNSDGAININDLLDLLGLFGATDADADGIWDAADDCIDMSACNFTANPTTPCLYLDAIGVCGGGCAGDSDGDGICDDVDTCVGDLDECGICNGPGPSSFIIDSITILYDSVYAAVIDNWFVFEVGTDTVFTYNCDPAFVACGDLVFHEGHGYSTVQVGDQCWFSENCRYLPSVSPGSLSSTTAPHFYVYDYNGTDVATAKSTPNYNTYGVLYNYTAVMEPGICPSGWHIPSDLDWQNLELTLGMSVSGASSTGWRGTNQGSQMKATSNWPGNGNGTNSSGFAALPGGYAYSGWFYYSGFNGYWWSSSSSSSSSTWYRSLYYNYDSVFRFSSSVEYGFSARCMMD
;
A
#
# COMPACT_ATOMS: atom_id res chain seq x y z
N MET A 1 28.94 81.71 -75.67
CA MET A 1 28.35 81.20 -76.92
C MET A 1 27.94 79.76 -76.69
N LYS A 2 26.63 79.46 -76.70
CA LYS A 2 25.95 78.15 -76.45
C LYS A 2 26.20 77.51 -75.06
N LEU A 3 25.38 76.64 -74.48
CA LEU A 3 23.93 76.34 -74.34
C LEU A 3 23.90 75.10 -73.38
N ILE A 4 22.79 74.87 -72.66
CA ILE A 4 22.24 73.53 -72.27
C ILE A 4 22.66 72.83 -70.93
N THR A 5 21.64 72.70 -70.05
CA THR A 5 21.21 71.62 -69.09
C THR A 5 22.15 71.18 -67.94
N THR A 6 21.73 70.80 -66.72
CA THR A 6 20.49 70.17 -66.21
C THR A 6 20.30 70.44 -64.69
N LEU A 7 19.05 70.38 -64.21
CA LEU A 7 18.54 70.64 -62.85
C LEU A 7 19.16 69.82 -61.69
N ALA A 8 19.32 70.48 -60.53
CA ALA A 8 19.21 69.89 -59.20
C ALA A 8 18.60 70.94 -58.24
N PHE A 9 17.49 70.62 -57.57
CA PHE A 9 16.83 71.49 -56.59
C PHE A 9 16.99 70.87 -55.20
N ALA A 10 17.67 71.59 -54.30
CA ALA A 10 17.71 71.35 -52.87
C ALA A 10 16.94 72.50 -52.19
N LEU A 11 16.08 72.21 -51.22
CA LEU A 11 15.46 73.24 -50.38
C LEU A 11 15.57 72.87 -48.90
N LEU A 12 16.11 73.83 -48.15
CA LEU A 12 16.49 73.80 -46.74
C LEU A 12 15.29 73.77 -45.78
N THR A 13 15.53 73.11 -44.66
CA THR A 13 14.77 73.06 -43.40
C THR A 13 14.66 74.40 -42.67
N PHE A 14 13.46 74.70 -42.15
CA PHE A 14 13.25 75.56 -40.98
C PHE A 14 12.22 74.90 -40.04
N ILE A 15 12.61 74.76 -38.78
CA ILE A 15 11.89 74.07 -37.71
C ILE A 15 10.80 75.01 -37.16
N LEU A 16 9.55 74.55 -37.18
CA LEU A 16 8.41 75.13 -36.48
C LEU A 16 7.72 74.00 -35.72
N ILE A 17 7.73 74.12 -34.39
CA ILE A 17 7.25 73.15 -33.41
C ILE A 17 5.71 73.16 -33.41
N PRO A 18 5.03 72.04 -33.72
CA PRO A 18 3.66 71.82 -33.29
C PRO A 18 3.71 71.06 -31.96
N SER A 19 3.15 71.68 -30.92
CA SER A 19 2.90 71.06 -29.63
C SER A 19 2.08 69.78 -29.83
N THR A 20 2.71 68.62 -29.65
CA THR A 20 1.99 67.36 -29.47
C THR A 20 1.34 67.40 -28.09
N LEU A 21 0.05 67.74 -28.04
CA LEU A 21 -0.77 67.38 -26.88
C LEU A 21 -0.79 65.86 -26.82
N GLN A 22 -0.07 65.28 -25.85
CA GLN A 22 -0.36 63.93 -25.38
C GLN A 22 -1.74 64.00 -24.70
N GLY A 23 -2.79 63.64 -25.44
CA GLY A 23 -4.06 63.27 -24.85
C GLY A 23 -3.82 62.08 -23.94
N GLN A 24 -4.29 62.21 -22.71
CA GLN A 24 -4.01 61.30 -21.59
C GLN A 24 -4.25 59.83 -21.94
N ALA A 25 -3.44 59.00 -21.30
CA ALA A 25 -3.62 57.56 -21.18
C ALA A 25 -5.09 57.19 -20.99
N LEU A 26 -5.47 56.08 -21.64
CA LEU A 26 -6.57 55.20 -21.29
C LEU A 26 -6.97 55.38 -19.82
N CYS A 27 -8.07 56.09 -19.56
CA CYS A 27 -8.84 55.83 -18.36
C CYS A 27 -9.74 54.67 -18.75
N PRO A 28 -9.51 53.44 -18.26
CA PRO A 28 -10.50 52.38 -18.40
C PRO A 28 -11.82 52.94 -17.87
N SER A 29 -12.89 52.81 -18.64
CA SER A 29 -14.21 53.16 -18.12
C SER A 29 -14.41 52.32 -16.85
N PRO A 30 -14.75 52.92 -15.69
CA PRO A 30 -14.99 52.14 -14.48
C PRO A 30 -16.22 51.22 -14.59
N TYR A 31 -16.94 51.31 -15.71
CA TYR A 31 -18.12 50.51 -16.06
C TYR A 31 -17.85 49.50 -17.19
N ASP A 32 -16.61 49.39 -17.66
CA ASP A 32 -16.16 48.39 -18.64
C ASP A 32 -15.42 47.29 -17.87
N GLY A 33 -16.19 46.29 -17.42
CA GLY A 33 -15.75 45.31 -16.42
C GLY A 33 -14.75 44.30 -16.98
N ASN A 34 -14.93 43.91 -18.24
CA ASN A 34 -14.04 42.97 -18.95
C ASN A 34 -12.94 43.67 -19.77
N SER A 35 -12.92 45.00 -19.79
CA SER A 35 -11.93 45.80 -20.52
C SER A 35 -11.92 45.55 -22.04
N ASP A 36 -13.08 45.20 -22.64
CA ASP A 36 -13.22 44.99 -24.08
C ASP A 36 -13.42 46.29 -24.87
N GLY A 37 -13.58 47.43 -24.17
CA GLY A 37 -13.73 48.76 -24.73
C GLY A 37 -15.18 49.13 -25.10
N ALA A 38 -16.15 48.26 -24.85
CA ALA A 38 -17.58 48.53 -24.98
C ALA A 38 -18.26 48.50 -23.59
N ILE A 39 -19.38 49.21 -23.45
CA ILE A 39 -20.25 49.09 -22.27
C ILE A 39 -21.56 48.49 -22.77
N ASN A 40 -21.79 47.20 -22.48
CA ASN A 40 -22.93 46.44 -22.95
C ASN A 40 -23.44 45.45 -21.88
N ILE A 41 -24.29 44.51 -22.28
CA ILE A 41 -24.89 43.54 -21.35
C ILE A 41 -23.82 42.65 -20.68
N ASN A 42 -22.70 42.40 -21.33
CA ASN A 42 -21.61 41.59 -20.79
C ASN A 42 -20.96 42.27 -19.58
N ASP A 43 -20.79 43.60 -19.59
CA ASP A 43 -20.29 44.35 -18.43
C ASP A 43 -21.25 44.30 -17.23
N LEU A 44 -22.56 44.25 -17.51
CA LEU A 44 -23.56 44.02 -16.48
C LEU A 44 -23.46 42.60 -15.93
N LEU A 45 -23.23 41.59 -16.77
CA LEU A 45 -23.03 40.20 -16.33
C LEU A 45 -21.73 40.06 -15.53
N ASP A 46 -20.64 40.74 -15.91
CA ASP A 46 -19.40 40.79 -15.13
C ASP A 46 -19.59 41.46 -13.76
N LEU A 47 -20.37 42.56 -13.72
CA LEU A 47 -20.73 43.20 -12.47
C LEU A 47 -21.62 42.31 -11.58
N LEU A 48 -22.53 41.55 -12.18
CA LEU A 48 -23.39 40.59 -11.46
C LEU A 48 -22.57 39.41 -10.92
N GLY A 49 -21.54 38.97 -11.66
CA GLY A 49 -20.58 37.99 -11.19
C GLY A 49 -19.83 38.43 -9.93
N LEU A 50 -19.56 39.73 -9.75
CA LEU A 50 -18.99 40.29 -8.52
C LEU A 50 -19.90 40.09 -7.28
N PHE A 51 -21.21 39.94 -7.50
CA PHE A 51 -22.20 39.68 -6.46
C PHE A 51 -22.60 38.20 -6.36
N GLY A 52 -21.87 37.29 -7.02
CA GLY A 52 -22.14 35.85 -6.99
C GLY A 52 -23.39 35.43 -7.77
N ALA A 53 -23.88 36.29 -8.67
CA ALA A 53 -24.91 35.94 -9.64
C ALA A 53 -24.23 35.44 -10.93
N THR A 54 -23.50 34.33 -10.78
CA THR A 54 -22.96 33.51 -11.86
C THR A 54 -23.81 32.25 -11.99
N ASP A 55 -23.87 31.70 -13.20
CA ASP A 55 -24.55 30.44 -13.56
C ASP A 55 -23.49 29.64 -14.32
N ALA A 56 -22.69 28.88 -13.56
CA ALA A 56 -21.43 28.31 -14.01
C ALA A 56 -21.61 27.15 -15.01
N ASP A 57 -22.69 26.40 -14.89
CA ASP A 57 -23.06 25.27 -15.74
C ASP A 57 -24.13 25.61 -16.79
N ALA A 58 -24.65 26.84 -16.76
CA ALA A 58 -25.62 27.38 -17.70
C ALA A 58 -26.96 26.63 -17.71
N ASP A 59 -27.38 26.10 -16.56
CA ASP A 59 -28.63 25.37 -16.40
C ASP A 59 -29.85 26.29 -16.18
N GLY A 60 -29.60 27.59 -15.97
CA GLY A 60 -30.61 28.61 -15.73
C GLY A 60 -30.90 28.88 -14.26
N ILE A 61 -30.13 28.29 -13.34
CA ILE A 61 -30.12 28.55 -11.91
C ILE A 61 -28.82 29.28 -11.56
N TRP A 62 -28.93 30.30 -10.70
CA TRP A 62 -27.73 31.01 -10.25
C TRP A 62 -27.00 30.17 -9.20
N ASP A 63 -25.66 30.14 -9.24
CA ASP A 63 -24.77 29.39 -8.33
C ASP A 63 -25.13 29.60 -6.83
N ALA A 64 -25.63 30.79 -6.47
CA ALA A 64 -26.06 31.10 -5.10
C ALA A 64 -27.31 30.32 -4.62
N ALA A 65 -28.06 29.74 -5.55
CA ALA A 65 -29.27 28.95 -5.33
C ALA A 65 -29.17 27.55 -5.98
N ASP A 66 -27.99 27.18 -6.47
CA ASP A 66 -27.69 25.91 -7.11
C ASP A 66 -26.85 25.05 -6.16
N ASP A 67 -27.41 23.92 -5.73
CA ASP A 67 -26.72 22.99 -4.84
C ASP A 67 -25.66 22.16 -5.59
N CYS A 68 -25.70 22.08 -6.94
CA CYS A 68 -24.74 21.32 -7.72
C CYS A 68 -24.45 21.88 -9.12
N ILE A 69 -23.42 22.73 -9.20
CA ILE A 69 -22.91 23.35 -10.45
C ILE A 69 -21.91 22.47 -11.23
N ASP A 70 -21.59 21.28 -10.76
CA ASP A 70 -20.57 20.41 -11.37
C ASP A 70 -21.22 19.41 -12.34
N MET A 71 -21.12 19.68 -13.65
CA MET A 71 -21.63 18.79 -14.71
C MET A 71 -21.00 17.38 -14.71
N SER A 72 -19.90 17.16 -13.98
CA SER A 72 -19.28 15.86 -13.82
C SER A 72 -19.80 15.06 -12.61
N ALA A 73 -20.61 15.69 -11.76
CA ALA A 73 -21.25 15.02 -10.63
C ALA A 73 -22.20 13.91 -11.13
N CYS A 74 -22.21 12.78 -10.42
CA CYS A 74 -23.01 11.62 -10.82
C CYS A 74 -24.52 11.82 -10.58
N ASN A 75 -24.90 12.80 -9.75
CA ASN A 75 -26.29 13.23 -9.54
C ASN A 75 -26.62 14.56 -10.23
N PHE A 76 -25.80 15.00 -11.19
CA PHE A 76 -26.03 16.26 -11.88
C PHE A 76 -27.41 16.29 -12.58
N THR A 77 -28.19 17.32 -12.29
CA THR A 77 -29.49 17.61 -12.92
C THR A 77 -29.67 19.12 -13.02
N ALA A 78 -30.35 19.61 -14.06
CA ALA A 78 -30.58 21.05 -14.30
C ALA A 78 -31.48 21.79 -13.28
N ASN A 79 -31.76 21.17 -12.13
CA ASN A 79 -32.39 21.80 -10.96
C ASN A 79 -32.11 20.94 -9.74
N PRO A 80 -30.86 20.94 -9.24
CA PRO A 80 -30.46 20.05 -8.17
C PRO A 80 -31.08 20.53 -6.85
N THR A 81 -31.74 19.63 -6.15
CA THR A 81 -32.27 19.88 -4.80
C THR A 81 -31.35 19.36 -3.70
N THR A 82 -30.14 18.93 -4.07
CA THR A 82 -29.16 18.27 -3.22
C THR A 82 -27.75 18.59 -3.70
N PRO A 83 -26.74 18.64 -2.80
CA PRO A 83 -25.34 18.87 -3.17
C PRO A 83 -24.79 17.89 -4.22
N CYS A 84 -23.75 18.29 -4.95
CA CYS A 84 -23.05 17.39 -5.86
C CYS A 84 -22.54 16.13 -5.14
N LEU A 85 -22.82 14.99 -5.75
CA LEU A 85 -22.32 13.68 -5.37
C LEU A 85 -21.37 13.18 -6.46
N TYR A 86 -20.41 12.37 -6.04
CA TYR A 86 -19.42 11.77 -6.91
C TYR A 86 -19.48 10.25 -6.79
N LEU A 87 -19.03 9.55 -7.82
CA LEU A 87 -18.86 8.11 -7.75
C LEU A 87 -17.79 7.78 -6.71
N ASP A 88 -18.07 6.82 -5.85
CA ASP A 88 -17.07 6.24 -4.96
C ASP A 88 -16.23 5.17 -5.70
N ALA A 89 -15.32 4.49 -4.99
CA ALA A 89 -14.39 3.54 -5.60
C ALA A 89 -15.08 2.37 -6.35
N ILE A 90 -16.30 1.97 -5.94
CA ILE A 90 -17.10 0.92 -6.59
C ILE A 90 -18.13 1.48 -7.59
N GLY A 91 -18.08 2.77 -7.90
CA GLY A 91 -18.98 3.40 -8.87
C GLY A 91 -20.38 3.72 -8.33
N VAL A 92 -20.56 3.83 -7.00
CA VAL A 92 -21.82 4.24 -6.38
C VAL A 92 -21.85 5.75 -6.16
N CYS A 93 -22.89 6.40 -6.68
CA CYS A 93 -23.05 7.84 -6.57
C CYS A 93 -23.36 8.29 -5.13
N GLY A 94 -22.47 9.09 -4.53
CA GLY A 94 -22.56 9.51 -3.13
C GLY A 94 -22.31 8.38 -2.14
N GLY A 95 -21.70 7.28 -2.59
CA GLY A 95 -21.30 6.17 -1.73
C GLY A 95 -20.07 6.49 -0.87
N GLY A 96 -19.82 5.62 0.11
CA GLY A 96 -18.78 5.82 1.13
C GLY A 96 -17.46 5.09 0.84
N CYS A 97 -17.34 4.43 -0.31
CA CYS A 97 -16.23 3.54 -0.62
C CYS A 97 -14.93 4.31 -0.86
N ALA A 98 -13.93 4.11 0.00
CA ALA A 98 -12.63 4.76 -0.14
C ALA A 98 -11.69 4.05 -1.13
N GLY A 99 -11.92 2.75 -1.39
CA GLY A 99 -11.08 1.90 -2.25
C GLY A 99 -11.80 0.62 -2.65
N ASP A 100 -11.44 0.11 -3.83
CA ASP A 100 -11.82 -1.18 -4.43
C ASP A 100 -10.58 -1.64 -5.20
N SER A 101 -9.67 -2.27 -4.48
CA SER A 101 -8.29 -2.47 -4.95
C SER A 101 -8.16 -3.59 -6.00
N ASP A 102 -9.09 -4.53 -6.03
CA ASP A 102 -9.14 -5.63 -7.00
C ASP A 102 -10.25 -5.45 -8.07
N GLY A 103 -11.18 -4.53 -7.87
CA GLY A 103 -12.22 -4.18 -8.84
C GLY A 103 -13.38 -5.16 -8.85
N ASP A 104 -13.62 -5.88 -7.76
CA ASP A 104 -14.71 -6.86 -7.65
C ASP A 104 -16.08 -6.23 -7.30
N GLY A 105 -16.07 -4.92 -6.99
CA GLY A 105 -17.25 -4.14 -6.64
C GLY A 105 -17.62 -4.18 -5.14
N ILE A 106 -16.73 -4.67 -4.28
CA ILE A 106 -16.81 -4.62 -2.83
C ILE A 106 -15.77 -3.61 -2.31
N CYS A 107 -16.14 -2.82 -1.30
CA CYS A 107 -15.20 -1.85 -0.73
C CYS A 107 -14.15 -2.53 0.13
N ASP A 108 -12.87 -2.11 0.01
CA ASP A 108 -11.73 -2.67 0.76
C ASP A 108 -11.96 -2.76 2.28
N ASP A 109 -12.79 -1.89 2.87
CA ASP A 109 -13.08 -1.85 4.30
C ASP A 109 -14.10 -2.91 4.77
N VAL A 110 -14.86 -3.49 3.83
CA VAL A 110 -15.82 -4.58 4.06
C VAL A 110 -15.54 -5.82 3.23
N ASP A 111 -14.55 -5.75 2.35
CA ASP A 111 -14.10 -6.85 1.53
C ASP A 111 -13.28 -7.85 2.37
N THR A 112 -13.72 -9.10 2.32
CA THR A 112 -13.04 -10.20 2.98
C THR A 112 -11.85 -10.74 2.20
N CYS A 113 -11.73 -10.39 0.91
CA CYS A 113 -10.64 -10.79 0.06
C CYS A 113 -10.27 -9.71 -0.96
N VAL A 114 -9.38 -8.80 -0.57
CA VAL A 114 -8.78 -7.85 -1.51
C VAL A 114 -7.77 -8.59 -2.41
N GLY A 115 -8.22 -8.99 -3.59
CA GLY A 115 -7.49 -9.76 -4.60
C GLY A 115 -8.36 -10.81 -5.27
N ASP A 116 -7.76 -11.96 -5.61
CA ASP A 116 -8.52 -13.07 -6.21
C ASP A 116 -8.64 -14.24 -5.23
N LEU A 117 -9.86 -14.77 -5.08
CA LEU A 117 -10.07 -16.08 -4.47
C LEU A 117 -9.53 -17.16 -5.41
N ASP A 118 -8.71 -18.07 -4.89
CA ASP A 118 -8.30 -19.25 -5.63
C ASP A 118 -9.42 -20.31 -5.73
N GLU A 119 -9.20 -21.40 -6.48
CA GLU A 119 -10.18 -22.50 -6.60
C GLU A 119 -10.44 -23.24 -5.28
N CYS A 120 -9.66 -22.94 -4.24
CA CYS A 120 -9.83 -23.43 -2.88
C CYS A 120 -10.59 -22.46 -1.97
N GLY A 121 -11.02 -21.31 -2.49
CA GLY A 121 -11.72 -20.28 -1.74
C GLY A 121 -10.82 -19.55 -0.74
N ILE A 122 -9.51 -19.58 -0.93
CA ILE A 122 -8.53 -18.88 -0.11
C ILE A 122 -8.14 -17.59 -0.84
N CYS A 123 -8.26 -16.46 -0.14
CA CYS A 123 -7.86 -15.17 -0.69
C CYS A 123 -6.37 -15.09 -0.97
N ASN A 124 -6.00 -14.71 -2.20
CA ASN A 124 -4.62 -14.68 -2.67
C ASN A 124 -3.88 -15.99 -2.35
N GLY A 125 -4.62 -17.10 -2.42
CA GLY A 125 -4.20 -18.41 -1.97
C GLY A 125 -3.21 -19.08 -2.93
N PRO A 126 -2.60 -20.18 -2.49
CA PRO A 126 -1.63 -20.93 -3.29
C PRO A 126 -2.25 -21.66 -4.48
N GLY A 127 -3.58 -21.74 -4.56
CA GLY A 127 -4.29 -22.59 -5.50
C GLY A 127 -4.33 -24.05 -5.07
N PRO A 128 -5.01 -24.90 -5.86
CA PRO A 128 -5.15 -26.32 -5.58
C PRO A 128 -3.82 -27.06 -5.69
N SER A 129 -3.58 -28.00 -4.78
CA SER A 129 -2.36 -28.83 -4.79
C SER A 129 -2.33 -29.81 -5.96
N SER A 130 -3.52 -30.20 -6.42
CA SER A 130 -3.74 -31.02 -7.60
C SER A 130 -5.17 -30.87 -8.10
N PHE A 131 -5.42 -31.30 -9.33
CA PHE A 131 -6.77 -31.38 -9.90
C PHE A 131 -6.99 -32.75 -10.52
N ILE A 132 -8.25 -33.15 -10.58
CA ILE A 132 -8.72 -34.37 -11.22
C ILE A 132 -9.67 -33.97 -12.34
N ILE A 133 -9.48 -34.55 -13.53
CA ILE A 133 -10.47 -34.43 -14.62
C ILE A 133 -11.57 -35.44 -14.32
N ASP A 134 -12.75 -34.96 -13.93
CA ASP A 134 -13.89 -35.83 -13.62
C ASP A 134 -14.54 -36.34 -14.91
N SER A 135 -14.69 -35.46 -15.88
CA SER A 135 -15.26 -35.81 -17.17
C SER A 135 -14.80 -34.88 -18.29
N ILE A 136 -14.75 -35.43 -19.49
CA ILE A 136 -14.59 -34.68 -20.73
C ILE A 136 -15.80 -35.04 -21.59
N THR A 137 -16.66 -34.05 -21.87
CA THR A 137 -17.83 -34.20 -22.73
C THR A 137 -17.52 -33.58 -24.09
N ILE A 138 -17.47 -34.40 -25.14
CA ILE A 138 -17.28 -33.91 -26.51
C ILE A 138 -18.66 -33.67 -27.14
N LEU A 139 -18.86 -32.46 -27.64
CA LEU A 139 -20.07 -32.07 -28.34
C LEU A 139 -19.86 -32.28 -29.84
N TYR A 140 -20.80 -33.00 -30.45
CA TYR A 140 -20.83 -33.26 -31.89
C TYR A 140 -22.04 -32.58 -32.51
N ASP A 141 -21.85 -32.08 -33.73
CA ASP A 141 -22.95 -31.71 -34.62
C ASP A 141 -22.85 -32.56 -35.89
N SER A 142 -23.95 -32.63 -36.64
CA SER A 142 -24.00 -33.42 -37.85
C SER A 142 -24.83 -32.77 -38.95
N VAL A 143 -24.34 -32.89 -40.19
CA VAL A 143 -25.01 -32.42 -41.40
C VAL A 143 -25.20 -33.60 -42.35
N TYR A 144 -26.44 -33.80 -42.79
CA TYR A 144 -26.76 -34.84 -43.76
C TYR A 144 -26.63 -34.33 -45.21
N ALA A 145 -25.83 -35.02 -46.02
CA ALA A 145 -25.62 -34.72 -47.43
C ALA A 145 -26.42 -35.71 -48.31
N ALA A 146 -27.66 -35.34 -48.63
CA ALA A 146 -28.58 -36.18 -49.39
C ALA A 146 -28.06 -36.62 -50.78
N VAL A 147 -27.19 -35.83 -51.41
CA VAL A 147 -26.62 -36.13 -52.74
C VAL A 147 -25.77 -37.40 -52.74
N ILE A 148 -25.13 -37.70 -51.61
CA ILE A 148 -24.26 -38.87 -51.44
C ILE A 148 -24.81 -39.82 -50.37
N ASP A 149 -26.01 -39.55 -49.88
CA ASP A 149 -26.70 -40.30 -48.82
C ASP A 149 -25.82 -40.61 -47.60
N ASN A 150 -25.20 -39.56 -47.03
CA ASN A 150 -24.27 -39.73 -45.91
C ASN A 150 -24.39 -38.62 -44.86
N TRP A 151 -24.09 -38.96 -43.60
CA TRP A 151 -23.95 -37.99 -42.50
C TRP A 151 -22.48 -37.58 -42.34
N PHE A 152 -22.24 -36.27 -42.23
CA PHE A 152 -20.97 -35.72 -41.76
C PHE A 152 -21.14 -35.33 -40.31
N VAL A 153 -20.43 -36.01 -39.42
CA VAL A 153 -20.37 -35.67 -37.99
C VAL A 153 -19.06 -34.96 -37.73
N PHE A 154 -19.10 -33.83 -37.03
CA PHE A 154 -17.91 -33.06 -36.67
C PHE A 154 -18.01 -32.56 -35.23
N GLU A 155 -16.85 -32.43 -34.59
CA GLU A 155 -16.74 -31.91 -33.23
C GLU A 155 -17.01 -30.41 -33.25
N VAL A 156 -17.89 -29.95 -32.37
CA VAL A 156 -18.26 -28.53 -32.23
C VAL A 156 -17.81 -27.93 -30.91
N GLY A 157 -17.42 -28.76 -29.94
CA GLY A 157 -16.89 -28.28 -28.67
C GLY A 157 -16.50 -29.40 -27.73
N THR A 158 -15.85 -29.02 -26.65
CA THR A 158 -15.45 -29.91 -25.56
C THR A 158 -15.70 -29.18 -24.25
N ASP A 159 -16.37 -29.85 -23.32
CA ASP A 159 -16.60 -29.37 -21.96
C ASP A 159 -15.84 -30.28 -20.99
N THR A 160 -15.03 -29.70 -20.09
CA THR A 160 -14.19 -30.45 -19.16
C THR A 160 -14.53 -30.04 -17.74
N VAL A 161 -14.90 -31.03 -16.92
CA VAL A 161 -15.21 -30.82 -15.50
C VAL A 161 -13.98 -31.19 -14.68
N PHE A 162 -13.56 -30.28 -13.81
CA PHE A 162 -12.43 -30.46 -12.89
C PHE A 162 -12.93 -30.52 -11.44
N THR A 163 -12.36 -31.44 -10.66
CA THR A 163 -12.38 -31.37 -9.19
C THR A 163 -11.01 -30.92 -8.72
N TYR A 164 -10.99 -29.86 -7.92
CA TYR A 164 -9.78 -29.34 -7.30
C TYR A 164 -9.58 -29.99 -5.93
N ASN A 165 -8.39 -30.54 -5.69
CA ASN A 165 -8.01 -31.01 -4.37
C ASN A 165 -7.26 -29.90 -3.65
N CYS A 166 -7.90 -29.40 -2.60
CA CYS A 166 -7.39 -28.36 -1.74
C CYS A 166 -6.95 -29.01 -0.44
N ASP A 167 -5.68 -29.42 -0.38
CA ASP A 167 -5.11 -29.85 0.90
C ASP A 167 -5.18 -28.66 1.87
N PRO A 168 -5.50 -28.88 3.16
CA PRO A 168 -5.54 -27.78 4.12
C PRO A 168 -4.20 -27.06 4.07
N ALA A 169 -4.24 -25.74 3.81
CA ALA A 169 -3.03 -24.94 3.66
C ALA A 169 -2.11 -25.02 4.89
N PHE A 170 -2.64 -25.46 6.04
CA PHE A 170 -1.89 -25.84 7.22
C PHE A 170 -2.53 -27.08 7.87
N VAL A 171 -1.83 -28.22 7.89
CA VAL A 171 -2.32 -29.47 8.54
C VAL A 171 -1.67 -29.63 9.91
N ALA A 172 -0.39 -29.33 10.01
CA ALA A 172 0.37 -29.33 11.25
C ALA A 172 1.53 -28.35 11.18
N CYS A 173 2.08 -28.02 12.36
CA CYS A 173 3.28 -27.22 12.42
C CYS A 173 4.45 -27.90 11.70
N GLY A 174 5.16 -27.15 10.87
CA GLY A 174 6.13 -27.64 9.89
C GLY A 174 5.65 -27.44 8.45
N ASP A 175 4.35 -27.31 8.22
CA ASP A 175 3.79 -26.94 6.92
C ASP A 175 4.01 -25.44 6.61
N LEU A 176 3.94 -25.09 5.33
CA LEU A 176 3.93 -23.68 4.92
C LEU A 176 2.61 -23.04 5.30
N VAL A 177 2.63 -21.78 5.70
CA VAL A 177 1.42 -20.96 5.89
C VAL A 177 1.45 -19.82 4.90
N PHE A 178 0.43 -19.73 4.06
CA PHE A 178 0.32 -18.65 3.09
C PHE A 178 -0.31 -17.42 3.72
N HIS A 179 0.30 -16.27 3.45
CA HIS A 179 -0.22 -14.97 3.85
C HIS A 179 0.28 -13.92 2.86
N GLU A 180 -0.67 -13.24 2.19
CA GLU A 180 -0.38 -12.12 1.28
C GLU A 180 0.56 -12.50 0.12
N GLY A 181 0.28 -13.66 -0.49
CA GLY A 181 1.05 -14.21 -1.61
C GLY A 181 2.43 -14.78 -1.22
N HIS A 182 2.78 -14.84 0.07
CA HIS A 182 4.04 -15.42 0.56
C HIS A 182 3.78 -16.66 1.41
N GLY A 183 4.51 -17.74 1.13
CA GLY A 183 4.52 -18.96 1.95
C GLY A 183 5.56 -18.85 3.06
N TYR A 184 5.10 -18.77 4.31
CA TYR A 184 5.94 -18.74 5.51
C TYR A 184 6.21 -20.16 6.01
N SER A 185 7.48 -20.49 6.22
CA SER A 185 7.85 -21.74 6.90
C SER A 185 7.49 -21.66 8.39
N THR A 186 7.07 -22.80 8.96
CA THR A 186 6.68 -22.90 10.38
C THR A 186 7.50 -23.95 11.13
N VAL A 187 7.57 -23.83 12.45
CA VAL A 187 8.31 -24.75 13.32
C VAL A 187 7.62 -24.92 14.66
N GLN A 188 7.52 -26.18 15.10
CA GLN A 188 6.97 -26.52 16.41
C GLN A 188 8.07 -26.34 17.47
N VAL A 189 7.80 -25.51 18.49
CA VAL A 189 8.66 -25.35 19.66
C VAL A 189 7.83 -25.63 20.91
N GLY A 190 7.98 -26.85 21.44
CA GLY A 190 7.12 -27.32 22.54
C GLY A 190 5.70 -27.48 22.03
N ASP A 191 4.75 -26.82 22.68
CA ASP A 191 3.34 -26.84 22.27
C ASP A 191 2.99 -25.70 21.29
N GLN A 192 3.89 -24.75 21.06
CA GLN A 192 3.63 -23.59 20.21
C GLN A 192 4.12 -23.80 18.77
N CYS A 193 3.35 -23.33 17.79
CA CYS A 193 3.76 -23.29 16.40
C CYS A 193 4.17 -21.86 15.98
N TRP A 194 5.40 -21.71 15.48
CA TRP A 194 5.99 -20.41 15.18
C TRP A 194 6.34 -20.26 13.71
N PHE A 195 6.25 -19.06 13.15
CA PHE A 195 6.98 -18.75 11.92
C PHE A 195 8.47 -18.95 12.13
N SER A 196 9.12 -19.70 11.24
CA SER A 196 10.58 -19.90 11.21
C SER A 196 11.31 -18.83 10.38
N GLU A 197 10.61 -17.80 9.92
CA GLU A 197 11.19 -16.57 9.37
C GLU A 197 10.45 -15.33 9.88
N ASN A 198 11.05 -14.14 9.71
CA ASN A 198 10.39 -12.90 10.12
C ASN A 198 9.18 -12.62 9.20
N CYS A 199 8.11 -12.02 9.75
CA CYS A 199 6.99 -11.55 8.94
C CYS A 199 7.48 -10.51 7.91
N ARG A 200 6.96 -10.61 6.69
CA ARG A 200 7.33 -9.75 5.55
C ARG A 200 6.13 -9.04 4.93
N TYR A 201 4.95 -9.15 5.54
CA TYR A 201 3.77 -8.45 5.07
C TYR A 201 4.03 -6.94 5.07
N LEU A 202 3.84 -6.32 3.90
CA LEU A 202 4.23 -4.94 3.62
C LEU A 202 3.12 -4.25 2.82
N PRO A 203 2.04 -3.80 3.48
CA PRO A 203 0.93 -3.11 2.80
C PRO A 203 1.31 -1.69 2.36
N SER A 204 2.20 -1.03 3.10
CA SER A 204 2.80 0.25 2.75
C SER A 204 4.26 0.26 3.19
N VAL A 205 5.05 1.23 2.74
CA VAL A 205 6.42 1.41 3.21
C VAL A 205 6.68 2.88 3.53
N SER A 206 7.28 3.11 4.69
CA SER A 206 7.62 4.41 5.20
C SER A 206 9.14 4.62 5.13
N PRO A 207 9.62 5.83 4.76
CA PRO A 207 11.02 6.16 4.91
C PRO A 207 11.43 6.09 6.38
N GLY A 208 12.68 5.70 6.65
CA GLY A 208 13.19 5.57 8.01
C GLY A 208 13.11 6.87 8.81
N SER A 209 13.13 8.04 8.12
CA SER A 209 12.93 9.41 8.67
C SER A 209 11.63 9.60 9.44
N LEU A 210 10.61 8.80 9.17
CA LEU A 210 9.32 8.90 9.84
C LEU A 210 9.30 7.98 11.06
N SER A 211 9.03 8.57 12.22
CA SER A 211 8.78 7.87 13.48
C SER A 211 7.45 8.34 14.01
N SER A 212 6.64 7.43 14.54
CA SER A 212 5.35 7.76 15.14
C SER A 212 5.03 6.79 16.27
N THR A 213 4.33 7.32 17.28
CA THR A 213 3.77 6.55 18.39
C THR A 213 2.28 6.24 18.20
N THR A 214 1.65 6.81 17.16
CA THR A 214 0.20 6.72 16.95
C THR A 214 -0.18 6.29 15.54
N ALA A 215 0.72 6.40 14.56
CA ALA A 215 0.47 6.00 13.18
C ALA A 215 1.29 4.75 12.85
N PRO A 216 0.74 3.78 12.10
CA PRO A 216 1.48 2.60 11.69
C PRO A 216 2.57 2.98 10.67
N HIS A 217 3.77 2.49 10.91
CA HIS A 217 4.89 2.61 9.98
C HIS A 217 5.58 1.26 9.78
N PHE A 218 5.83 0.97 8.51
CA PHE A 218 6.48 -0.24 8.02
C PHE A 218 7.78 0.16 7.35
N TYR A 219 8.87 -0.50 7.70
CA TYR A 219 10.20 -0.16 7.20
C TYR A 219 10.88 -1.37 6.59
N VAL A 220 11.64 -1.11 5.54
CA VAL A 220 12.59 -2.07 4.98
C VAL A 220 13.99 -1.50 5.21
N TYR A 221 14.88 -2.31 5.77
CA TYR A 221 16.21 -1.83 6.16
C TYR A 221 16.97 -1.24 4.95
N ASP A 222 17.59 -0.07 5.14
CA ASP A 222 18.26 0.75 4.11
C ASP A 222 17.38 1.21 2.94
N TYR A 223 16.05 1.09 3.04
CA TYR A 223 15.12 1.64 2.06
C TYR A 223 14.41 2.88 2.63
N ASN A 224 14.50 4.01 1.91
CA ASN A 224 13.91 5.29 2.31
C ASN A 224 12.90 5.84 1.30
N GLY A 225 12.37 4.99 0.42
CA GLY A 225 11.28 5.36 -0.48
C GLY A 225 9.90 5.07 0.12
N THR A 226 8.88 5.24 -0.70
CA THR A 226 7.47 4.94 -0.38
C THR A 226 6.86 3.89 -1.32
N ASP A 227 7.64 3.36 -2.27
CA ASP A 227 7.17 2.41 -3.27
C ASP A 227 7.35 0.96 -2.79
N VAL A 228 6.24 0.28 -2.56
CA VAL A 228 6.22 -1.08 -2.01
C VAL A 228 6.90 -2.09 -2.95
N ALA A 229 6.67 -2.00 -4.25
CA ALA A 229 7.26 -2.91 -5.23
C ALA A 229 8.80 -2.83 -5.23
N THR A 230 9.34 -1.61 -5.23
CA THR A 230 10.77 -1.37 -5.12
C THR A 230 11.31 -1.87 -3.79
N ALA A 231 10.62 -1.61 -2.68
CA ALA A 231 11.03 -2.10 -1.36
C ALA A 231 11.11 -3.63 -1.31
N LYS A 232 10.09 -4.33 -1.84
CA LYS A 232 10.04 -5.80 -1.94
C LYS A 232 11.17 -6.38 -2.81
N SER A 233 11.66 -5.62 -3.80
CA SER A 233 12.79 -6.06 -4.63
C SER A 233 14.17 -5.95 -3.95
N THR A 234 14.27 -5.33 -2.77
CA THR A 234 15.57 -5.11 -2.12
C THR A 234 16.13 -6.38 -1.47
N PRO A 235 17.48 -6.54 -1.40
CA PRO A 235 18.08 -7.68 -0.70
C PRO A 235 17.74 -7.75 0.80
N ASN A 236 17.59 -6.61 1.45
CA ASN A 236 17.24 -6.53 2.86
C ASN A 236 15.81 -7.01 3.13
N TYR A 237 14.84 -6.64 2.28
CA TYR A 237 13.48 -7.19 2.35
C TYR A 237 13.50 -8.70 2.21
N ASN A 238 14.23 -9.23 1.23
CA ASN A 238 14.32 -10.67 0.97
C ASN A 238 15.08 -11.44 2.07
N THR A 239 16.02 -10.80 2.76
CA THR A 239 16.80 -11.46 3.83
C THR A 239 16.11 -11.34 5.18
N TYR A 240 15.78 -10.12 5.61
CA TYR A 240 15.38 -9.82 6.99
C TYR A 240 13.89 -9.55 7.16
N GLY A 241 13.17 -9.30 6.07
CA GLY A 241 11.74 -8.98 6.09
C GLY A 241 11.51 -7.51 6.41
N VAL A 242 10.45 -7.26 7.17
CA VAL A 242 9.96 -5.91 7.48
C VAL A 242 10.19 -5.61 8.97
N LEU A 243 10.41 -4.33 9.26
CA LEU A 243 10.44 -3.78 10.60
C LEU A 243 9.17 -2.95 10.79
N TYR A 244 8.49 -3.16 11.92
CA TYR A 244 7.19 -2.56 12.21
C TYR A 244 7.35 -1.70 13.45
N ASN A 245 6.82 -0.47 13.45
CA ASN A 245 6.57 0.19 14.73
C ASN A 245 5.45 -0.53 15.50
N TYR A 246 5.28 -0.22 16.78
CA TYR A 246 4.33 -1.00 17.58
C TYR A 246 2.87 -0.81 17.11
N THR A 247 2.51 0.36 16.61
CA THR A 247 1.19 0.57 16.01
C THR A 247 1.01 -0.33 14.79
N ALA A 248 1.99 -0.38 13.89
CA ALA A 248 1.94 -1.25 12.70
C ALA A 248 1.90 -2.74 13.05
N VAL A 249 2.71 -3.22 14.00
CA VAL A 249 2.74 -4.66 14.31
C VAL A 249 1.43 -5.16 14.93
N MET A 250 0.63 -4.25 15.50
CA MET A 250 -0.66 -4.56 16.12
C MET A 250 -1.84 -4.32 15.17
N GLU A 251 -1.60 -3.91 13.93
CA GLU A 251 -2.67 -3.79 12.93
C GLU A 251 -3.33 -5.16 12.65
N PRO A 252 -4.63 -5.19 12.35
CA PRO A 252 -5.27 -6.40 11.84
C PRO A 252 -4.58 -6.93 10.59
N GLY A 253 -4.47 -8.25 10.46
CA GLY A 253 -3.91 -8.88 9.27
C GLY A 253 -2.38 -8.88 9.19
N ILE A 254 -1.62 -8.48 10.23
CA ILE A 254 -0.16 -8.69 10.25
C ILE A 254 0.22 -10.17 10.28
N CYS A 255 -0.65 -10.99 10.89
CA CYS A 255 -0.57 -12.43 10.88
C CYS A 255 -1.77 -13.01 10.14
N PRO A 256 -1.62 -14.18 9.50
CA PRO A 256 -2.73 -14.87 8.88
C PRO A 256 -3.81 -15.24 9.91
N SER A 257 -5.02 -15.51 9.44
CA SER A 257 -6.14 -15.90 10.30
C SER A 257 -5.79 -17.13 11.16
N GLY A 258 -6.13 -17.07 12.45
CA GLY A 258 -5.76 -18.09 13.44
C GLY A 258 -4.33 -17.97 14.00
N TRP A 259 -3.51 -17.07 13.46
CA TRP A 259 -2.17 -16.74 13.98
C TRP A 259 -2.18 -15.36 14.64
N HIS A 260 -1.30 -15.16 15.61
CA HIS A 260 -1.18 -13.89 16.34
C HIS A 260 0.27 -13.45 16.56
N ILE A 261 0.43 -12.17 16.89
CA ILE A 261 1.71 -11.63 17.36
C ILE A 261 1.95 -12.12 18.78
N PRO A 262 3.11 -12.77 19.06
CA PRO A 262 3.39 -13.42 20.32
C PRO A 262 3.31 -12.44 21.48
N SER A 263 2.61 -12.85 22.51
CA SER A 263 2.58 -12.16 23.79
C SER A 263 3.91 -12.34 24.53
N ASP A 264 4.08 -11.58 25.60
CA ASP A 264 5.25 -11.74 26.45
C ASP A 264 5.29 -13.11 27.14
N LEU A 265 4.13 -13.71 27.40
CA LEU A 265 4.03 -15.06 27.95
C LEU A 265 4.41 -16.11 26.91
N ASP A 266 4.03 -15.91 25.64
CA ASP A 266 4.32 -16.86 24.57
C ASP A 266 5.83 -17.02 24.35
N TRP A 267 6.53 -15.91 24.30
CA TRP A 267 7.99 -15.90 24.26
C TRP A 267 8.62 -16.55 25.50
N GLN A 268 8.06 -16.33 26.69
CA GLN A 268 8.55 -16.99 27.90
C GLN A 268 8.37 -18.51 27.80
N ASN A 269 7.24 -18.99 27.27
CA ASN A 269 7.00 -20.43 27.06
C ASN A 269 8.00 -21.03 26.05
N LEU A 270 8.30 -20.32 24.96
CA LEU A 270 9.38 -20.69 24.05
C LEU A 270 10.71 -20.80 24.80
N GLU A 271 11.10 -19.77 25.55
CA GLU A 271 12.36 -19.74 26.32
C GLU A 271 12.45 -20.89 27.35
N LEU A 272 11.34 -21.19 28.04
CA LEU A 272 11.22 -22.30 28.99
C LEU A 272 11.37 -23.66 28.31
N THR A 273 10.73 -23.84 27.15
CA THR A 273 10.84 -25.06 26.35
C THR A 273 12.29 -25.32 25.91
N LEU A 274 13.04 -24.25 25.62
CA LEU A 274 14.47 -24.32 25.30
C LEU A 274 15.38 -24.48 26.53
N GLY A 275 14.79 -24.74 27.69
CA GLY A 275 15.50 -25.07 28.93
C GLY A 275 15.86 -23.87 29.82
N MET A 276 15.27 -22.70 29.60
CA MET A 276 15.41 -21.60 30.56
C MET A 276 14.65 -21.94 31.85
N SER A 277 15.15 -21.51 33.01
CA SER A 277 14.40 -21.65 34.27
C SER A 277 13.22 -20.67 34.32
N VAL A 278 12.17 -21.01 35.08
CA VAL A 278 11.03 -20.11 35.34
C VAL A 278 11.48 -18.74 35.85
N SER A 279 12.41 -18.72 36.81
CA SER A 279 12.98 -17.46 37.33
C SER A 279 13.73 -16.67 36.27
N GLY A 280 14.42 -17.35 35.35
CA GLY A 280 15.10 -16.74 34.22
C GLY A 280 14.09 -16.12 33.26
N ALA A 281 13.11 -16.91 32.81
CA ALA A 281 12.09 -16.48 31.84
C ALA A 281 11.28 -15.29 32.34
N SER A 282 11.05 -15.12 33.64
CA SER A 282 10.34 -13.95 34.18
C SER A 282 11.22 -12.72 34.48
N SER A 283 12.55 -12.81 34.35
CA SER A 283 13.47 -11.70 34.71
C SER A 283 13.49 -10.56 33.66
N THR A 284 14.39 -9.59 33.77
CA THR A 284 14.67 -8.59 32.70
C THR A 284 16.17 -8.58 32.42
N GLY A 285 16.57 -8.07 31.24
CA GLY A 285 17.96 -8.08 30.82
C GLY A 285 18.37 -9.39 30.14
N TRP A 286 19.67 -9.69 30.18
CA TRP A 286 20.26 -10.92 29.63
C TRP A 286 19.95 -12.12 30.52
N ARG A 287 19.38 -13.17 29.94
CA ARG A 287 18.92 -14.34 30.67
C ARG A 287 19.00 -15.62 29.85
N GLY A 288 18.93 -16.74 30.58
CA GLY A 288 19.25 -18.05 30.02
C GLY A 288 20.76 -18.27 29.91
N THR A 289 21.11 -19.42 29.33
CA THR A 289 22.49 -19.87 29.13
C THR A 289 22.83 -19.87 27.65
N ASN A 290 22.08 -20.61 26.85
CA ASN A 290 22.31 -20.78 25.42
C ASN A 290 21.04 -20.67 24.56
N GLN A 291 19.89 -20.28 25.14
CA GLN A 291 18.61 -20.21 24.42
C GLN A 291 18.69 -19.29 23.19
N GLY A 292 19.41 -18.17 23.29
CA GLY A 292 19.67 -17.31 22.14
C GLY A 292 20.44 -18.03 21.03
N SER A 293 21.44 -18.84 21.36
CA SER A 293 22.14 -19.69 20.37
C SER A 293 21.24 -20.77 19.76
N GLN A 294 20.30 -21.33 20.53
CA GLN A 294 19.33 -22.30 20.02
C GLN A 294 18.34 -21.66 19.03
N MET A 295 18.00 -20.37 19.23
CA MET A 295 17.07 -19.62 18.39
C MET A 295 17.69 -18.98 17.15
N LYS A 296 18.96 -18.52 17.24
CA LYS A 296 19.68 -17.88 16.12
C LYS A 296 19.82 -18.85 14.95
N ALA A 297 19.65 -18.33 13.73
CA ALA A 297 19.94 -19.06 12.49
C ALA A 297 21.42 -19.51 12.42
N THR A 298 21.67 -20.53 11.60
CA THR A 298 23.01 -21.12 11.39
C THR A 298 23.92 -20.28 10.49
N SER A 299 23.41 -19.20 9.90
CA SER A 299 24.12 -18.28 9.00
C SER A 299 23.65 -16.84 9.20
N ASN A 300 24.30 -15.90 8.50
CA ASN A 300 23.99 -14.46 8.47
C ASN A 300 24.37 -13.67 9.73
N TRP A 301 24.82 -14.34 10.79
CA TRP A 301 25.43 -13.66 11.93
C TRP A 301 26.95 -13.51 11.71
N PRO A 302 27.55 -12.38 12.13
CA PRO A 302 28.94 -12.06 11.83
C PRO A 302 29.89 -12.84 12.76
N GLY A 303 31.10 -13.10 12.26
CA GLY A 303 32.13 -13.84 13.00
C GLY A 303 31.66 -15.24 13.40
N ASN A 304 31.83 -15.59 14.68
CA ASN A 304 31.35 -16.86 15.23
C ASN A 304 29.97 -16.74 15.88
N GLY A 305 29.16 -15.74 15.46
CA GLY A 305 27.90 -15.42 16.12
C GLY A 305 26.69 -16.27 15.71
N ASN A 306 26.84 -17.15 14.71
CA ASN A 306 25.78 -18.04 14.26
C ASN A 306 25.29 -18.93 15.40
N GLY A 307 23.99 -19.17 15.43
CA GLY A 307 23.38 -20.10 16.36
C GLY A 307 23.52 -21.54 15.92
N THR A 308 23.10 -22.44 16.83
CA THR A 308 22.86 -23.85 16.51
C THR A 308 21.55 -24.05 15.75
N ASN A 309 20.62 -23.10 15.85
CA ASN A 309 19.24 -23.19 15.35
C ASN A 309 18.52 -24.50 15.76
N SER A 310 18.85 -25.06 16.92
CA SER A 310 18.28 -26.34 17.37
C SER A 310 16.79 -26.25 17.69
N SER A 311 16.24 -25.04 17.88
CA SER A 311 14.79 -24.82 17.97
C SER A 311 14.10 -24.72 16.61
N GLY A 312 14.85 -24.57 15.52
CA GLY A 312 14.35 -24.27 14.17
C GLY A 312 13.72 -22.88 14.01
N PHE A 313 13.76 -22.03 15.04
CA PHE A 313 13.22 -20.66 15.01
C PHE A 313 13.89 -19.75 13.96
N ALA A 314 15.16 -20.01 13.65
CA ALA A 314 15.95 -19.33 12.62
C ALA A 314 15.88 -17.79 12.70
N ALA A 315 16.18 -17.25 13.88
CA ALA A 315 16.28 -15.81 14.08
C ALA A 315 17.44 -15.21 13.26
N LEU A 316 17.14 -14.14 12.53
CA LEU A 316 18.10 -13.37 11.73
C LEU A 316 18.38 -11.98 12.33
N PRO A 317 19.59 -11.43 12.15
CA PRO A 317 19.98 -10.14 12.72
C PRO A 317 19.48 -8.95 11.87
N GLY A 318 18.17 -8.75 11.79
CA GLY A 318 17.55 -7.69 10.97
C GLY A 318 17.74 -6.25 11.48
N GLY A 319 18.33 -6.07 12.67
CA GLY A 319 18.50 -4.76 13.30
C GLY A 319 17.17 -4.15 13.75
N TYR A 320 17.14 -2.83 13.82
CA TYR A 320 15.92 -2.06 14.09
C TYR A 320 15.92 -0.71 13.36
N ALA A 321 14.74 -0.11 13.24
CA ALA A 321 14.55 1.26 12.79
C ALA A 321 14.23 2.18 13.99
N TYR A 322 14.76 3.40 14.01
CA TYR A 322 14.42 4.40 15.02
C TYR A 322 14.80 5.80 14.55
N SER A 323 13.86 6.74 14.67
CA SER A 323 14.11 8.19 14.53
C SER A 323 14.93 8.57 13.29
N GLY A 324 14.62 8.01 12.11
CA GLY A 324 15.36 8.34 10.89
C GLY A 324 16.41 7.35 10.46
N TRP A 325 16.72 6.37 11.27
CA TRP A 325 17.91 5.56 11.07
C TRP A 325 17.64 4.09 11.25
N PHE A 326 18.48 3.32 10.59
CA PHE A 326 18.54 1.87 10.69
C PHE A 326 19.81 1.49 11.45
N TYR A 327 19.69 0.60 12.44
CA TYR A 327 20.78 0.24 13.32
C TYR A 327 20.96 -1.28 13.42
N TYR A 328 22.22 -1.71 13.51
CA TYR A 328 22.63 -3.08 13.83
C TYR A 328 22.12 -4.21 12.91
N SER A 329 21.70 -3.91 11.67
CA SER A 329 21.49 -5.01 10.69
C SER A 329 22.77 -5.76 10.45
N GLY A 330 22.64 -7.07 10.34
CA GLY A 330 23.77 -7.98 10.26
C GLY A 330 24.51 -8.15 11.58
N PHE A 331 24.03 -7.60 12.71
CA PHE A 331 24.65 -7.78 14.03
C PHE A 331 23.68 -8.27 15.10
N ASN A 332 22.48 -7.68 15.19
CA ASN A 332 21.51 -7.98 16.24
C ASN A 332 20.12 -8.14 15.63
N GLY A 333 19.27 -8.97 16.24
CA GLY A 333 17.86 -9.09 15.90
C GLY A 333 16.97 -8.64 17.05
N TYR A 334 15.83 -8.04 16.73
CA TYR A 334 14.86 -7.49 17.68
C TYR A 334 13.46 -7.90 17.25
N TRP A 335 12.66 -8.40 18.19
CA TRP A 335 11.29 -8.86 17.93
C TRP A 335 10.31 -8.31 18.93
N TRP A 336 9.16 -7.86 18.42
CA TRP A 336 8.09 -7.36 19.25
C TRP A 336 7.37 -8.46 20.05
N SER A 337 6.80 -8.03 21.17
CA SER A 337 5.74 -8.73 21.88
C SER A 337 4.46 -7.88 21.81
N SER A 338 3.30 -8.53 21.72
CA SER A 338 1.99 -7.86 21.78
C SER A 338 1.60 -7.41 23.20
N SER A 339 2.33 -7.83 24.23
CA SER A 339 2.10 -7.39 25.60
C SER A 339 2.80 -6.06 25.92
N SER A 340 2.01 -5.05 26.25
CA SER A 340 2.49 -3.78 26.77
C SER A 340 3.12 -3.93 28.16
N SER A 341 4.19 -3.17 28.43
CA SER A 341 4.80 -3.04 29.77
C SER A 341 4.30 -1.80 30.53
N SER A 342 3.91 -0.77 29.78
CA SER A 342 3.37 0.50 30.26
C SER A 342 2.55 1.15 29.13
N SER A 343 2.01 2.35 29.35
CA SER A 343 1.26 3.09 28.34
C SER A 343 2.11 3.55 27.15
N SER A 344 3.44 3.61 27.28
CA SER A 344 4.36 4.11 26.24
C SER A 344 5.49 3.13 25.93
N SER A 345 5.43 1.92 26.46
CA SER A 345 6.48 0.93 26.26
C SER A 345 5.94 -0.49 26.22
N THR A 346 6.52 -1.29 25.35
CA THR A 346 6.11 -2.67 25.11
C THR A 346 7.32 -3.61 25.19
N TRP A 347 7.06 -4.87 25.54
CA TRP A 347 8.12 -5.87 25.67
C TRP A 347 8.71 -6.22 24.30
N TYR A 348 10.00 -6.53 24.28
CA TYR A 348 10.68 -7.06 23.10
C TYR A 348 11.74 -8.08 23.50
N ARG A 349 12.13 -8.91 22.53
CA ARG A 349 13.28 -9.83 22.64
C ARG A 349 14.37 -9.33 21.73
N SER A 350 15.62 -9.50 22.15
CA SER A 350 16.75 -9.33 21.24
C SER A 350 17.82 -10.40 21.41
N LEU A 351 18.45 -10.70 20.29
CA LEU A 351 19.54 -11.66 20.16
C LEU A 351 20.73 -10.94 19.53
N TYR A 352 21.89 -11.02 20.15
CA TYR A 352 23.10 -10.32 19.70
C TYR A 352 24.10 -11.34 19.17
N TYR A 353 24.90 -10.96 18.16
CA TYR A 353 25.87 -11.88 17.56
C TYR A 353 26.85 -12.47 18.57
N ASN A 354 27.22 -11.73 19.61
CA ASN A 354 28.22 -12.12 20.60
C ASN A 354 27.64 -12.64 21.92
N TYR A 355 26.34 -12.90 21.99
CA TYR A 355 25.68 -13.49 23.14
C TYR A 355 24.89 -14.74 22.74
N ASP A 356 24.89 -15.73 23.62
CA ASP A 356 24.08 -16.95 23.49
C ASP A 356 22.85 -16.94 24.40
N SER A 357 22.73 -15.94 25.27
CA SER A 357 21.55 -15.65 26.07
C SER A 357 20.51 -14.85 25.29
N VAL A 358 19.29 -14.77 25.82
CA VAL A 358 18.21 -13.94 25.29
C VAL A 358 18.15 -12.66 26.11
N PHE A 359 18.01 -11.51 25.45
CA PHE A 359 17.71 -10.25 26.12
C PHE A 359 16.22 -9.97 26.04
N ARG A 360 15.58 -9.62 27.15
CA ARG A 360 14.22 -9.06 27.13
C ARG A 360 14.11 -7.85 28.03
N PHE A 361 13.51 -6.81 27.46
CA PHE A 361 13.29 -5.51 28.09
C PHE A 361 12.09 -4.82 27.44
N SER A 362 11.72 -3.65 27.93
CA SER A 362 10.69 -2.82 27.32
C SER A 362 11.32 -1.69 26.50
N SER A 363 10.76 -1.37 25.34
CA SER A 363 11.19 -0.23 24.52
C SER A 363 10.02 0.70 24.22
N SER A 364 10.34 1.93 23.78
CA SER A 364 9.37 2.88 23.23
C SER A 364 8.67 2.26 22.02
N VAL A 365 7.37 2.54 21.88
CA VAL A 365 6.51 2.03 20.80
C VAL A 365 6.89 2.55 19.40
N GLU A 366 7.77 3.54 19.33
CA GLU A 366 8.22 4.18 18.09
C GLU A 366 9.33 3.42 17.36
N TYR A 367 9.98 2.45 18.02
CA TYR A 367 11.02 1.63 17.39
C TYR A 367 10.39 0.73 16.32
N GLY A 368 11.11 0.48 15.22
CA GLY A 368 10.76 -0.54 14.24
C GLY A 368 11.50 -1.83 14.54
N PHE A 369 10.80 -2.88 15.01
CA PHE A 369 11.37 -4.22 15.21
C PHE A 369 10.71 -5.25 14.30
N SER A 370 11.36 -6.40 14.12
CA SER A 370 10.77 -7.51 13.35
C SER A 370 9.57 -8.10 14.08
N ALA A 371 8.67 -8.71 13.31
CA ALA A 371 7.54 -9.47 13.83
C ALA A 371 7.71 -10.96 13.53
N ARG A 372 7.07 -11.78 14.35
CA ARG A 372 6.91 -13.23 14.18
C ARG A 372 5.45 -13.52 14.46
N CYS A 373 4.84 -14.39 13.67
CA CYS A 373 3.50 -14.89 13.94
C CYS A 373 3.62 -16.26 14.59
N MET A 374 2.67 -16.58 15.47
CA MET A 374 2.56 -17.89 16.08
C MET A 374 1.10 -18.33 16.25
N MET A 375 0.90 -19.60 16.57
CA MET A 375 -0.37 -20.21 16.93
C MET A 375 -0.14 -21.13 18.14
N ASP A 376 -1.11 -21.16 19.05
CA ASP A 376 -1.08 -21.97 20.29
C ASP A 376 -1.48 -23.44 20.10
#